data_AF-A0A9E1NW11-F1
#
_entry.id   AF-A0A9E1NW11-F1
#
_cell.length_a   1.000
_cell.length_b   1.000
_cell.length_c   1.000
_cell.angle_alpha   90.00
_cell.angle_beta   90.00
_cell.angle_gamma   90.00
#
_symmetry.space_group_name_H-M   'P 1'
#
loop_
_entity.id
_entity.type
_entity.pdbx_description
1 polymer ?
#
loop_
_entity_poly.entity_id
_entity_poly.type
_entity_poly.pdbx_seq_one_letter_code
_entity_poly.pdbx_strand_id
1 'polypeptide(L)'
;MQNKLTLSQLEQYLSKAAWILKGPVDASDFKVYIFPLLFFKRISDVYDEEYRLALEESGGDEGYASLPEMHRFEIPENCHWLNV
;
A
#
# COMPACT_ATOMS: atom_id res chain seq x y z
N MET A 1 -22.88 1.68 11.99
CA MET A 1 -21.74 1.06 12.70
C MET A 1 -20.99 0.19 11.70
N GLN A 2 -19.70 0.46 11.47
CA GLN A 2 -18.88 -0.45 10.66
C GLN A 2 -18.73 -1.77 11.39
N ASN A 3 -19.08 -2.87 10.73
CA ASN A 3 -18.97 -4.20 11.27
C ASN A 3 -17.48 -4.60 11.24
N LYS A 4 -16.79 -4.53 12.38
CA LYS A 4 -15.38 -4.90 12.47
C LYS A 4 -15.25 -6.41 12.31
N LEU A 5 -14.43 -6.84 11.35
CA LEU A 5 -14.08 -8.25 11.20
C LEU A 5 -13.36 -8.74 12.45
N THR A 6 -13.68 -9.96 12.89
CA THR A 6 -12.83 -10.66 13.86
C THR A 6 -11.50 -11.02 13.21
N LEU A 7 -10.46 -11.26 14.02
CA LEU A 7 -9.16 -11.68 13.51
C LEU A 7 -9.28 -12.92 12.60
N SER A 8 -10.06 -13.93 13.04
CA SER A 8 -10.26 -15.15 12.25
C SER A 8 -10.96 -14.87 10.91
N GLN A 9 -11.92 -13.95 10.88
CA GLN A 9 -12.57 -13.57 9.62
C GLN A 9 -11.59 -12.87 8.68
N LEU A 10 -10.73 -12.02 9.21
CA LEU A 10 -9.69 -11.35 8.43
C LEU A 10 -8.67 -12.35 7.87
N GLU A 11 -8.17 -13.27 8.70
CA GLU A 11 -7.23 -14.32 8.28
C GLU A 11 -7.82 -15.20 7.17
N GLN A 12 -9.08 -15.64 7.34
CA GLN A 12 -9.77 -16.43 6.33
C GLN A 12 -9.98 -15.65 5.02
N TYR A 13 -10.30 -14.36 5.12
CA TYR A 13 -10.49 -13.51 3.95
C TYR A 13 -9.17 -13.31 3.18
N LEU A 14 -8.09 -12.96 3.89
CA LEU A 14 -6.76 -12.77 3.30
C LEU A 14 -6.20 -14.07 2.71
N SER A 15 -6.41 -15.20 3.38
CA SER A 15 -6.02 -16.52 2.87
C SER A 15 -6.71 -16.85 1.55
N LYS A 16 -8.02 -16.59 1.45
CA LYS A 16 -8.77 -16.77 0.20
C LYS A 16 -8.25 -15.86 -0.92
N ALA A 17 -7.96 -14.60 -0.62
CA ALA A 17 -7.39 -13.67 -1.60
C ALA A 17 -6.01 -14.13 -2.09
N ALA A 18 -5.14 -14.60 -1.19
CA ALA A 18 -3.84 -15.15 -1.54
C ALA A 18 -3.96 -16.40 -2.43
N TRP A 19 -4.93 -17.29 -2.15
CA TRP A 19 -5.22 -18.45 -3.00
C TRP A 19 -5.63 -18.06 -4.42
N ILE A 20 -6.44 -17.02 -4.57
CA ILE A 20 -6.85 -16.50 -5.88
C ILE A 20 -5.64 -15.97 -6.66
N LEU A 21 -4.80 -15.17 -6.00
CA LEU A 21 -3.60 -14.57 -6.63
C LEU A 21 -2.53 -15.60 -6.97
N LYS A 22 -2.39 -16.67 -6.17
CA LYS A 22 -1.41 -17.74 -6.39
C LYS A 22 -1.65 -18.54 -7.66
N GLY A 23 -2.91 -18.77 -8.03
CA GLY A 23 -3.25 -19.57 -9.20
C GLY A 23 -2.55 -20.95 -9.18
N PRO A 24 -1.99 -21.43 -10.31
CA PRO A 24 -1.32 -22.74 -10.39
C PRO A 24 0.13 -22.73 -9.87
N VAL A 25 0.66 -21.59 -9.42
CA VAL A 25 2.07 -21.45 -9.00
C VAL A 25 2.30 -22.19 -7.68
N ASP A 26 3.45 -22.83 -7.50
CA ASP A 26 3.81 -23.46 -6.22
C ASP A 26 3.89 -22.43 -5.07
N ALA A 27 3.68 -22.86 -3.83
CA ALA A 27 3.67 -21.95 -2.69
C ALA A 27 5.05 -21.31 -2.46
N SER A 28 6.13 -22.03 -2.78
CA SER A 28 7.50 -21.55 -2.66
C SER A 28 7.85 -20.47 -3.69
N ASP A 29 7.21 -20.51 -4.87
CA ASP A 29 7.41 -19.55 -5.97
C ASP A 29 6.45 -18.36 -5.89
N PHE A 30 5.28 -18.50 -5.25
CA PHE A 30 4.30 -17.42 -5.13
C PHE A 30 4.87 -16.15 -4.48
N LYS A 31 5.84 -16.31 -3.57
CA LYS A 31 6.54 -15.19 -2.92
C LYS A 31 7.14 -14.19 -3.92
N VAL A 32 7.56 -14.66 -5.09
CA VAL A 32 8.18 -13.83 -6.14
C VAL A 32 7.16 -12.88 -6.78
N TYR A 33 5.86 -13.21 -6.72
CA TYR A 33 4.78 -12.40 -7.28
C TYR A 33 4.13 -11.51 -6.22
N ILE A 34 3.84 -12.09 -5.05
CA ILE A 34 3.11 -11.36 -4.00
C ILE A 34 3.98 -10.28 -3.34
N PHE A 35 5.29 -10.50 -3.17
CA PHE A 35 6.14 -9.51 -2.52
C PHE A 35 6.29 -8.22 -3.34
N PRO A 36 6.61 -8.24 -4.65
CA PRO A 36 6.63 -7.01 -5.44
C PRO A 36 5.32 -6.21 -5.35
N LEU A 37 4.16 -6.89 -5.40
CA LEU A 37 2.86 -6.22 -5.27
C LEU A 37 2.66 -5.60 -3.88
N LEU A 38 2.97 -6.33 -2.81
CA LEU A 38 2.86 -5.82 -1.44
C LEU A 38 3.83 -4.67 -1.18
N PHE A 39 5.07 -4.75 -1.67
CA PHE A 39 6.04 -3.67 -1.57
C PHE A 39 5.61 -2.45 -2.37
N PHE A 40 5.11 -2.65 -3.59
CA PHE A 40 4.58 -1.59 -4.43
C PHE A 40 3.42 -0.85 -3.75
N LYS A 41 2.43 -1.61 -3.23
CA LYS A 41 1.34 -1.05 -2.43
C LYS A 41 1.87 -0.30 -1.21
N ARG A 42 2.82 -0.89 -0.47
CA ARG A 42 3.36 -0.30 0.76
C ARG A 42 4.11 0.99 0.49
N ILE A 43 4.92 1.07 -0.57
CA ILE A 43 5.62 2.30 -0.96
C ILE A 43 4.62 3.43 -1.23
N SER A 44 3.55 3.11 -1.98
CA SER A 44 2.43 4.04 -2.22
C SER A 44 1.77 4.48 -0.91
N ASP A 45 1.45 3.54 -0.01
CA ASP A 45 0.83 3.87 1.28
C ASP A 45 1.72 4.72 2.19
N VAL A 46 3.03 4.46 2.21
CA VAL A 46 3.98 5.27 3.00
C VAL A 46 4.03 6.70 2.48
N TYR A 47 4.09 6.87 1.16
CA TYR A 47 4.08 8.19 0.55
C TYR A 47 2.81 8.97 0.92
N ASP A 48 1.64 8.32 0.81
CA ASP A 48 0.36 8.93 1.22
C ASP A 48 0.31 9.27 2.71
N GLU A 49 0.90 8.44 3.58
CA GLU A 49 1.04 8.69 5.01
C GLU A 49 1.91 9.92 5.28
N GLU A 50 3.08 10.00 4.65
CA GLU A 50 4.04 11.09 4.77
C GLU A 50 3.48 12.41 4.24
N TYR A 51 2.81 12.37 3.08
CA TYR A 51 2.12 13.51 2.51
C TYR A 51 1.07 14.07 3.46
N ARG A 52 0.22 13.21 4.03
CA ARG A 52 -0.81 13.66 4.99
C ARG A 52 -0.20 14.29 6.24
N LEU A 53 0.89 13.73 6.76
CA LEU A 53 1.59 14.28 7.92
C LEU A 53 2.18 15.65 7.61
N ALA A 54 2.86 15.80 6.47
CA ALA A 54 3.43 17.06 6.02
C ALA A 54 2.35 18.13 5.74
N LEU A 55 1.20 17.72 5.20
CA LEU A 55 0.06 18.58 4.96
C LEU A 55 -0.55 19.08 6.27
N GLU A 56 -0.69 18.20 7.27
CA GLU A 56 -1.18 18.59 8.60
C GLU A 56 -0.19 19.55 9.30
N GLU A 57 1.11 19.25 9.27
CA GLU A 57 2.16 20.07 9.89
C GLU A 57 2.24 21.49 9.30
N SER A 58 2.07 21.62 7.99
CA SER A 58 2.10 22.90 7.28
C SER A 58 0.79 23.69 7.32
N GLY A 59 -0.27 23.14 7.91
CA GLY A 59 -1.59 23.77 7.92
C GLY A 59 -2.30 23.75 6.56
N GLY A 60 -2.00 22.75 5.72
CA GLY A 60 -2.66 22.55 4.43
C GLY A 60 -1.87 23.03 3.21
N ASP A 61 -0.56 23.28 3.33
CA ASP A 61 0.28 23.65 2.20
C ASP A 61 0.65 22.41 1.37
N GLU A 62 -0.05 22.20 0.26
CA GLU A 62 0.21 21.10 -0.68
C GLU A 62 1.59 21.18 -1.33
N GLY A 63 2.12 22.39 -1.53
CA GLY A 63 3.45 22.61 -2.09
C GLY A 63 4.53 22.11 -1.13
N TYR A 64 4.42 22.46 0.15
CA TYR A 64 5.28 21.92 1.21
C TYR A 64 5.14 20.41 1.36
N ALA A 65 3.89 19.90 1.39
CA ALA A 65 3.63 18.48 1.56
C ALA A 65 4.15 17.61 0.41
N SER A 66 4.30 18.19 -0.79
CA SER A 66 4.84 17.51 -1.97
C SER A 66 6.36 17.57 -2.09
N LEU A 67 7.06 18.28 -1.19
CA LEU A 67 8.52 18.42 -1.26
C LEU A 67 9.21 17.06 -1.09
N PRO A 68 10.20 16.71 -1.92
CA PRO A 68 10.92 15.43 -1.81
C PRO A 68 11.52 15.17 -0.43
N GLU A 69 11.90 16.22 0.30
CA GLU A 69 12.45 16.15 1.66
C GLU A 69 11.46 15.59 2.70
N MET A 70 10.15 15.66 2.42
CA MET A 70 9.10 15.12 3.29
C MET A 70 8.86 13.63 3.08
N HIS A 71 9.43 13.04 2.02
CA HIS A 71 9.15 11.67 1.60
C HIS A 71 10.41 10.81 1.61
N ARG A 72 10.28 9.55 2.04
CA ARG A 72 11.39 8.58 1.97
C ARG A 72 11.62 8.04 0.55
N PHE A 73 10.60 8.12 -0.30
CA PHE A 73 10.62 7.59 -1.65
C PHE A 73 9.98 8.60 -2.59
N GLU A 74 10.53 8.73 -3.79
CA GLU A 74 9.84 9.40 -4.88
C GLU A 74 9.00 8.39 -5.66
N ILE A 75 7.74 8.73 -5.90
CA ILE A 75 6.84 7.94 -6.75
C ILE A 75 6.71 8.68 -8.10
N PRO A 76 7.20 8.11 -9.20
CA PRO A 76 7.04 8.71 -10.52
C PRO A 76 5.56 8.91 -10.88
N GLU A 77 5.32 9.84 -11.81
CA GLU A 77 3.98 10.07 -12.34
C GLU A 77 3.37 8.76 -12.88
N ASN A 78 2.07 8.56 -12.61
CA ASN A 78 1.32 7.36 -13.00
C ASN A 78 1.84 6.04 -12.42
N CYS A 79 2.77 6.07 -11.45
CA CYS A 79 3.32 4.89 -10.80
C CYS A 79 2.84 4.73 -9.35
N HIS A 80 1.74 5.39 -8.96
CA HIS A 80 1.09 5.17 -7.67
C HIS A 80 0.15 3.96 -7.74
N TRP A 81 -0.06 3.24 -6.63
CA TRP A 81 -0.97 2.09 -6.58
C TRP A 81 -2.38 2.38 -7.12
N LEU A 82 -2.88 3.60 -6.94
CA LEU A 82 -4.21 4.00 -7.42
C LEU A 82 -4.26 4.33 -8.93
N ASN A 83 -3.11 4.42 -9.59
CA ASN A 83 -3.00 4.81 -11.00
C ASN A 83 -2.77 3.61 -11.94
N VAL A 84 -2.66 2.39 -11.40
CA VAL A 84 -2.39 1.15 -12.16
C VAL A 84 -3.54 0.15 -12.12
#